data_AF-A0A7L3BH69-F1
#
_entry.id   AF-A0A7L3BH69-F1
#
_cell.length_a   1.000
_cell.length_b   1.000
_cell.length_c   1.000
_cell.angle_alpha   90.00
_cell.angle_beta   90.00
_cell.angle_gamma   90.00
#
_symmetry.space_group_name_H-M   'P 1'
#
loop_
_entity.id
_entity.type
_entity.pdbx_description
1 polymer ?
#
loop_
_entity_poly.entity_id
_entity_poly.type
_entity_poly.pdbx_seq_one_letter_code
_entity_poly.pdbx_strand_id
1 'polypeptide(L)'
;PGENETKVNLEELKTSVLYSGPVDPAEWVGLRKSYPLLVYLRNNLLMLAILAFEVTIYRHQEYYRCRNNLTAPVTKTIFHDITRAHLDDGLVNCVKYFINYFFYKFGLEYRKKKKKSFISVPLPRLFVHRHMKCTFKNVCRNSDFSQISMAVCRSTDCIFACFCHTDYPWRSGNANFNSNIIKWLYFPDFIVRPNPVFLVYDFMLLLCASLQRQTFEDENKAAVRIMAGDNVEICMNLDAASFSQHNPVPDFIHCR
;
A
#
# COMPACT_ATOMS: atom_id res chain seq x y z
N PRO A 1 -0.66 -16.02 36.86
CA PRO A 1 0.73 -16.54 36.86
C PRO A 1 1.33 -16.38 38.26
N GLY A 2 2.21 -17.27 38.67
CA GLY A 2 3.04 -17.11 39.86
C GLY A 2 4.27 -16.23 39.59
N GLU A 3 4.92 -15.73 40.65
CA GLU A 3 6.10 -14.84 40.55
C GLU A 3 7.26 -15.45 39.74
N ASN A 4 7.35 -16.78 39.70
CA ASN A 4 8.40 -17.52 38.98
C ASN A 4 8.12 -17.72 37.47
N GLU A 5 6.90 -17.45 36.99
CA GLU A 5 6.48 -17.77 35.61
C GLU A 5 6.72 -16.60 34.65
N THR A 6 6.54 -15.36 35.14
CA THR A 6 6.57 -14.13 34.32
C THR A 6 7.43 -13.05 34.98
N LYS A 7 8.36 -12.46 34.23
CA LYS A 7 9.29 -11.41 34.71
C LYS A 7 8.63 -10.02 34.86
N VAL A 8 7.30 -9.95 34.75
CA VAL A 8 6.52 -8.71 34.66
C VAL A 8 5.93 -8.40 36.03
N ASN A 9 5.94 -7.12 36.43
CA ASN A 9 5.34 -6.68 37.69
C ASN A 9 3.83 -7.00 37.70
N LEU A 10 3.33 -7.51 38.84
CA LEU A 10 1.92 -7.88 39.03
C LEU A 10 0.96 -6.72 38.68
N GLU A 11 1.34 -5.47 38.96
CA GLU A 11 0.54 -4.30 38.60
C GLU A 11 0.49 -4.05 37.08
N GLU A 12 1.58 -4.32 36.34
CA GLU A 12 1.55 -4.25 34.87
C GLU A 12 0.70 -5.41 34.29
N LEU A 13 0.79 -6.61 34.86
CA LEU A 13 -0.01 -7.76 34.43
C LEU A 13 -1.51 -7.49 34.55
N LYS A 14 -1.96 -6.85 35.63
CA LYS A 14 -3.38 -6.42 35.81
C LYS A 14 -3.88 -5.45 34.74
N THR A 15 -2.99 -4.73 34.04
CA THR A 15 -3.37 -3.86 32.90
C THR A 15 -3.48 -4.60 31.56
N SER A 16 -3.02 -5.85 31.50
CA SER A 16 -3.05 -6.66 30.28
C SER A 16 -4.45 -7.16 29.93
N VAL A 17 -4.68 -7.48 28.65
CA VAL A 17 -5.96 -8.04 28.20
C VAL A 17 -6.26 -9.41 28.83
N LEU A 18 -5.23 -10.21 29.14
CA LEU A 18 -5.40 -11.59 29.62
C LEU A 18 -5.69 -11.69 31.13
N TYR A 19 -5.20 -10.73 31.93
CA TYR A 19 -5.30 -10.78 33.39
C TYR A 19 -6.11 -9.64 34.02
N SER A 20 -6.66 -8.71 33.23
CA SER A 20 -7.53 -7.64 33.75
C SER A 20 -8.97 -8.11 34.04
N GLY A 21 -9.43 -9.20 33.43
CA GLY A 21 -10.78 -9.74 33.61
C GLY A 21 -11.05 -11.00 32.79
N PRO A 22 -12.29 -11.53 32.81
CA PRO A 22 -12.67 -12.68 32.00
C PRO A 22 -12.64 -12.32 30.51
N VAL A 23 -11.85 -13.07 29.73
CA VAL A 23 -11.74 -12.89 28.27
C VAL A 23 -12.89 -13.60 27.57
N ASP A 24 -13.68 -12.87 26.79
CA ASP A 24 -14.72 -13.43 25.91
C ASP A 24 -14.10 -13.91 24.58
N PRO A 25 -14.17 -15.21 24.23
CA PRO A 25 -13.69 -15.71 22.94
C PRO A 25 -14.35 -15.03 21.74
N ALA A 26 -15.60 -14.56 21.87
CA ALA A 26 -16.32 -13.87 20.81
C ALA A 26 -15.71 -12.49 20.50
N GLU A 27 -15.19 -11.77 21.52
CA GLU A 27 -14.55 -10.46 21.34
C GLU A 27 -13.30 -10.57 20.46
N TRP A 28 -12.57 -11.68 20.57
CA TRP A 28 -11.38 -11.96 19.75
C TRP A 28 -11.74 -12.25 18.28
N VAL A 29 -12.85 -12.95 18.02
CA VAL A 29 -13.43 -13.12 16.67
C VAL A 29 -13.97 -11.79 16.11
N GLY A 30 -14.06 -10.75 16.94
CA GLY A 30 -14.52 -9.39 16.59
C GLY A 30 -16.00 -9.14 16.89
N LEU A 31 -16.72 -10.14 17.40
CA LEU A 31 -18.11 -10.02 17.82
C LEU A 31 -18.17 -9.29 19.17
N ARG A 32 -18.78 -8.10 19.19
CA ARG A 32 -18.89 -7.28 20.41
C ARG A 32 -20.32 -6.82 20.59
N LYS A 33 -20.90 -7.08 21.76
CA LYS A 33 -22.22 -6.57 22.13
C LYS A 33 -22.14 -5.07 22.35
N SER A 34 -22.67 -4.28 21.42
CA SER A 34 -22.61 -2.81 21.44
C SER A 34 -23.98 -2.18 21.31
N TYR A 35 -24.24 -1.16 22.13
CA TYR A 35 -25.38 -0.28 22.03
C TYR A 35 -24.85 1.15 21.84
N PRO A 36 -25.21 1.86 20.76
CA PRO A 36 -26.15 1.51 19.70
C PRO A 36 -25.56 0.63 18.57
N LEU A 37 -26.32 -0.39 18.14
CA LEU A 37 -25.94 -1.36 17.10
C LEU A 37 -25.54 -0.71 15.77
N LEU A 38 -26.21 0.37 15.35
CA LEU A 38 -25.96 1.03 14.07
C LEU A 38 -24.53 1.58 13.97
N VAL A 39 -23.96 2.09 15.09
CA VAL A 39 -22.59 2.63 15.11
C VAL A 39 -21.56 1.50 14.93
N TYR A 40 -21.81 0.34 15.54
CA TYR A 40 -20.98 -0.86 15.38
C TYR A 40 -21.02 -1.41 13.95
N LEU A 41 -22.21 -1.44 13.32
CA LEU A 41 -22.35 -1.92 11.94
C LEU A 41 -21.98 -0.89 10.86
N ARG A 42 -21.90 0.40 11.18
CA ARG A 42 -21.69 1.51 10.23
C ARG A 42 -20.55 1.25 9.24
N ASN A 43 -19.40 0.80 9.72
CA ASN A 43 -18.23 0.60 8.87
C ASN A 43 -18.43 -0.55 7.86
N ASN A 44 -19.11 -1.62 8.27
CA ASN A 44 -19.45 -2.75 7.39
C ASN A 44 -20.50 -2.36 6.35
N LEU A 45 -21.51 -1.58 6.76
CA LEU A 45 -22.54 -1.04 5.85
C LEU A 45 -21.95 -0.09 4.81
N LEU A 46 -21.02 0.79 5.21
CA LEU A 46 -20.29 1.67 4.28
C LEU A 46 -19.41 0.87 3.31
N MET A 47 -18.72 -0.17 3.78
CA MET A 47 -17.91 -1.06 2.94
C MET A 47 -18.78 -1.78 1.89
N LEU A 48 -19.92 -2.35 2.31
CA LEU A 48 -20.89 -2.96 1.41
C LEU A 48 -21.46 -1.97 0.39
N ALA A 49 -21.78 -0.75 0.83
CA ALA A 49 -22.27 0.31 -0.05
C ALA A 49 -21.24 0.71 -1.12
N ILE A 50 -19.95 0.79 -0.75
CA ILE A 50 -18.85 1.08 -1.69
C ILE A 50 -18.70 -0.06 -2.72
N LEU A 51 -18.72 -1.32 -2.29
CA LEU A 51 -18.65 -2.47 -3.22
C LEU A 51 -19.86 -2.53 -4.17
N ALA A 52 -21.06 -2.29 -3.66
CA ALA A 52 -22.26 -2.22 -4.49
C ALA A 52 -22.15 -1.07 -5.51
N PHE A 53 -21.70 0.11 -5.07
CA PHE A 53 -21.53 1.29 -5.92
C PHE A 53 -20.45 1.10 -6.99
N GLU A 54 -19.35 0.42 -6.69
CA GLU A 54 -18.33 0.03 -7.68
C GLU A 54 -18.94 -0.79 -8.81
N VAL A 55 -19.67 -1.87 -8.49
CA VAL A 55 -20.36 -2.71 -9.48
C VAL A 55 -21.43 -1.92 -10.24
N THR A 56 -22.18 -1.04 -9.56
CA THR A 56 -23.16 -0.16 -10.20
C THR A 56 -22.50 0.78 -11.22
N ILE A 57 -21.35 1.39 -10.91
CA ILE A 57 -20.60 2.24 -11.86
C ILE A 57 -20.17 1.42 -13.08
N TYR A 58 -19.57 0.23 -12.87
CA TYR A 58 -19.13 -0.61 -13.98
C TYR A 58 -20.29 -0.99 -14.91
N ARG A 59 -21.42 -1.42 -14.36
CA ARG A 59 -22.63 -1.75 -15.15
C ARG A 59 -23.25 -0.54 -15.82
N HIS A 60 -23.25 0.63 -15.17
CA HIS A 60 -23.75 1.87 -15.78
C HIS A 60 -22.90 2.31 -16.97
N GLN A 61 -21.57 2.24 -16.85
CA GLN A 61 -20.65 2.55 -17.96
C GLN A 61 -20.79 1.54 -19.11
N GLU A 62 -20.95 0.26 -18.82
CA GLU A 62 -21.19 -0.79 -19.81
C GLU A 62 -22.51 -0.55 -20.57
N TYR A 63 -23.62 -0.33 -19.84
CA TYR A 63 -24.92 -0.03 -20.43
C TYR A 63 -24.88 1.23 -21.32
N TYR A 64 -24.24 2.31 -20.85
CA TYR A 64 -24.08 3.55 -21.63
C TYR A 64 -23.32 3.31 -22.93
N ARG A 65 -22.23 2.53 -22.90
CA ARG A 65 -21.46 2.16 -24.09
C ARG A 65 -22.28 1.33 -25.07
N CYS A 66 -22.99 0.30 -24.60
CA CYS A 66 -23.84 -0.54 -25.44
C CYS A 66 -24.98 0.27 -26.10
N ARG A 67 -25.67 1.13 -25.33
CA ARG A 67 -26.79 1.95 -25.85
C ARG A 67 -26.34 2.94 -26.94
N ASN A 68 -25.12 3.45 -26.86
CA ASN A 68 -24.58 4.45 -27.78
C ASN A 68 -23.63 3.86 -28.82
N ASN A 69 -23.51 2.53 -28.91
CA ASN A 69 -22.57 1.80 -29.78
C ASN A 69 -21.10 2.26 -29.65
N LEU A 70 -20.68 2.63 -28.42
CA LEU A 70 -19.31 3.08 -28.13
C LEU A 70 -18.42 1.91 -27.72
N THR A 71 -17.20 1.86 -28.25
CA THR A 71 -16.18 0.88 -27.84
C THR A 71 -15.54 1.24 -26.50
N ALA A 72 -14.91 0.27 -25.85
CA ALA A 72 -14.10 0.55 -24.66
C ALA A 72 -12.82 1.31 -25.06
N PRO A 73 -12.48 2.44 -24.42
CA PRO A 73 -11.30 3.22 -24.79
C PRO A 73 -10.02 2.44 -24.47
N VAL A 74 -9.06 2.46 -25.40
CA VAL A 74 -7.79 1.73 -25.31
C VAL A 74 -6.95 2.19 -24.11
N THR A 75 -7.03 3.47 -23.77
CA THR A 75 -6.44 4.07 -22.57
C THR A 75 -7.55 4.52 -21.62
N LYS A 76 -7.42 4.20 -20.33
CA LYS A 76 -8.40 4.55 -19.28
C LYS A 76 -8.21 6.00 -18.79
N THR A 77 -8.13 6.95 -19.71
CA THR A 77 -7.94 8.39 -19.42
C THR A 77 -9.26 9.10 -19.12
N ILE A 78 -9.16 10.30 -18.53
CA ILE A 78 -10.31 11.18 -18.26
C ILE A 78 -10.57 12.07 -19.48
N PHE A 79 -9.53 12.65 -20.05
CA PHE A 79 -9.60 13.45 -21.28
C PHE A 79 -9.04 12.64 -22.44
N HIS A 80 -9.90 12.13 -23.32
CA HIS A 80 -9.47 11.30 -24.45
C HIS A 80 -8.75 12.10 -25.54
N ASP A 81 -9.04 13.39 -25.68
CA ASP A 81 -8.48 14.27 -26.72
C ASP A 81 -7.01 14.66 -26.45
N ILE A 82 -6.55 14.53 -25.20
CA ILE A 82 -5.23 15.02 -24.76
C ILE A 82 -4.18 13.89 -24.79
N THR A 83 -3.21 14.07 -25.68
CA THR A 83 -2.07 13.18 -25.92
C THR A 83 -0.74 13.89 -25.65
N ARG A 84 0.39 13.19 -25.76
CA ARG A 84 1.74 13.79 -25.62
C ARG A 84 1.97 14.95 -26.59
N ALA A 85 1.42 14.93 -27.80
CA ALA A 85 1.57 16.05 -28.74
C ALA A 85 1.03 17.36 -28.14
N HIS A 86 -0.15 17.30 -27.52
CA HIS A 86 -0.85 18.45 -26.94
C HIS A 86 -0.25 18.96 -25.62
N LEU A 87 0.80 18.34 -25.09
CA LEU A 87 1.45 18.74 -23.83
C LEU A 87 2.04 20.15 -23.93
N ASP A 88 2.65 20.46 -25.06
CA ASP A 88 3.46 21.67 -25.25
C ASP A 88 2.66 22.84 -25.86
N ASP A 89 1.39 22.62 -26.23
CA ASP A 89 0.47 23.63 -26.82
C ASP A 89 0.01 24.72 -25.83
N GLY A 90 0.13 24.48 -24.52
CA GLY A 90 -0.26 25.46 -23.51
C GLY A 90 -0.61 24.87 -22.14
N LEU A 91 -0.60 25.74 -21.12
CA LEU A 91 -0.71 25.35 -19.71
C LEU A 91 -1.96 24.51 -19.38
N VAL A 92 -3.10 24.82 -19.99
CA VAL A 92 -4.35 24.06 -19.75
C VAL A 92 -4.25 22.62 -20.28
N ASN A 93 -3.65 22.44 -21.46
CA ASN A 93 -3.47 21.10 -22.04
C ASN A 93 -2.39 20.32 -21.28
N CYS A 94 -1.33 21.00 -20.85
CA CYS A 94 -0.31 20.46 -19.95
C CYS A 94 -0.91 19.93 -18.63
N VAL A 95 -1.78 20.70 -17.97
CA VAL A 95 -2.48 20.25 -16.75
C VAL A 95 -3.40 19.05 -17.03
N LYS A 96 -4.18 19.06 -18.11
CA LYS A 96 -5.02 17.90 -18.51
C LYS A 96 -4.17 16.65 -18.80
N TYR A 97 -3.02 16.81 -19.46
CA TYR A 97 -2.09 15.73 -19.74
C TYR A 97 -1.54 15.13 -18.45
N PHE A 98 -1.11 15.97 -17.48
CA PHE A 98 -0.68 15.47 -16.18
C PHE A 98 -1.82 14.81 -15.40
N ILE A 99 -3.06 15.32 -15.43
CA ILE A 99 -4.20 14.63 -14.81
C ILE A 99 -4.39 13.21 -15.38
N ASN A 100 -4.22 13.02 -16.69
CA ASN A 100 -4.27 11.70 -17.33
C ASN A 100 -3.05 10.81 -17.01
N TYR A 101 -1.83 11.36 -17.04
CA TYR A 101 -0.57 10.59 -17.13
C TYR A 101 0.44 10.86 -16.01
N PHE A 102 0.08 11.55 -14.92
CA PHE A 102 0.99 11.87 -13.80
C PHE A 102 1.68 10.63 -13.24
N PHE A 103 0.91 9.58 -12.95
CA PHE A 103 1.48 8.34 -12.41
C PHE A 103 2.28 7.56 -13.47
N TYR A 104 1.89 7.67 -14.74
CA TYR A 104 2.63 7.08 -15.87
C TYR A 104 4.03 7.70 -16.01
N LYS A 105 4.19 9.02 -15.89
CA LYS A 105 5.52 9.68 -15.94
C LYS A 105 6.29 9.62 -14.62
N PHE A 106 5.63 9.81 -13.48
CA PHE A 106 6.30 10.01 -12.18
C PHE A 106 6.13 8.87 -11.17
N GLY A 107 5.49 7.74 -11.53
CA GLY A 107 5.20 6.64 -10.60
C GLY A 107 6.44 6.14 -9.82
N LEU A 108 7.58 5.98 -10.52
CA LEU A 108 8.83 5.54 -9.91
C LEU A 108 9.36 6.55 -8.90
N GLU A 109 9.29 7.85 -9.21
CA GLU A 109 9.69 8.90 -8.29
C GLU A 109 8.76 9.01 -7.09
N TYR A 110 7.45 8.99 -7.33
CA TYR A 110 6.44 9.06 -6.27
C TYR A 110 6.60 7.89 -5.31
N ARG A 111 6.83 6.68 -5.81
CA ARG A 111 7.16 5.49 -5.01
C ARG A 111 8.49 5.64 -4.27
N LYS A 112 9.55 6.18 -4.89
CA LYS A 112 10.84 6.48 -4.23
C LYS A 112 10.64 7.51 -3.08
N LYS A 113 9.90 8.59 -3.32
CA LYS A 113 9.56 9.67 -2.36
C LYS A 113 8.73 9.10 -1.18
N LYS A 114 7.62 8.39 -1.45
CA LYS A 114 6.80 7.69 -0.45
C LYS A 114 7.63 6.70 0.38
N LYS A 115 8.44 5.85 -0.25
CA LYS A 115 9.29 4.89 0.46
C LYS A 115 10.28 5.59 1.40
N LYS A 116 10.95 6.66 0.96
CA LYS A 116 11.84 7.45 1.83
C LYS A 116 11.07 8.07 3.01
N SER A 117 9.92 8.71 2.73
CA SER A 117 9.04 9.32 3.75
C SER A 117 8.51 8.32 4.79
N PHE A 118 8.21 7.08 4.38
CA PHE A 118 7.79 6.02 5.31
C PHE A 118 8.95 5.37 6.07
N ILE A 119 10.17 5.37 5.54
CA ILE A 119 11.38 4.94 6.26
C ILE A 119 11.75 5.94 7.38
N SER A 120 11.40 7.23 7.22
CA SER A 120 11.59 8.26 8.25
C SER A 120 10.51 8.29 9.34
N VAL A 121 9.46 7.47 9.27
CA VAL A 121 8.53 7.26 10.40
C VAL A 121 9.22 6.29 11.39
N PRO A 122 9.24 6.56 12.71
CA PRO A 122 10.10 5.85 13.65
C PRO A 122 9.98 4.32 13.59
N LEU A 123 11.15 3.70 13.55
CA LEU A 123 11.37 2.27 13.30
C LEU A 123 10.72 1.40 14.38
N PRO A 124 10.15 0.24 13.98
CA PRO A 124 11.02 -0.95 14.01
C PRO A 124 10.84 -1.95 12.84
N ARG A 125 10.19 -1.56 11.74
CA ARG A 125 9.74 -2.52 10.69
C ARG A 125 10.87 -3.18 9.89
N LEU A 126 12.13 -2.82 10.14
CA LEU A 126 13.27 -3.17 9.29
C LEU A 126 13.81 -4.59 9.54
N PHE A 127 13.73 -5.14 10.76
CA PHE A 127 14.22 -6.50 11.02
C PHE A 127 13.36 -7.57 10.33
N VAL A 128 12.05 -7.61 10.59
CA VAL A 128 11.13 -8.59 9.97
C VAL A 128 11.14 -8.48 8.44
N HIS A 129 11.07 -7.25 7.90
CA HIS A 129 11.02 -7.00 6.46
C HIS A 129 12.37 -7.26 5.75
N ARG A 130 13.50 -7.34 6.48
CA ARG A 130 14.83 -7.69 5.95
C ARG A 130 15.13 -9.18 6.09
N HIS A 131 14.74 -9.83 7.18
CA HIS A 131 14.91 -11.28 7.35
C HIS A 131 14.03 -12.08 6.38
N MET A 132 12.73 -11.77 6.27
CA MET A 132 11.83 -12.44 5.31
C MET A 132 12.25 -12.21 3.85
N LYS A 133 12.87 -11.06 3.54
CA LYS A 133 13.43 -10.81 2.19
C LYS A 133 14.66 -11.66 1.86
N CYS A 134 15.41 -12.13 2.85
CA CYS A 134 16.55 -13.02 2.62
C CYS A 134 16.11 -14.48 2.44
N THR A 135 15.14 -14.96 3.22
CA THR A 135 14.63 -16.34 3.09
C THR A 135 13.80 -16.54 1.81
N PHE A 136 12.87 -15.64 1.48
CA PHE A 136 12.02 -15.80 0.30
C PHE A 136 12.69 -15.51 -1.04
N LYS A 137 13.87 -14.85 -1.06
CA LYS A 137 14.65 -14.64 -2.30
C LYS A 137 15.09 -15.95 -2.95
N ASN A 138 15.19 -17.01 -2.17
CA ASN A 138 15.56 -18.36 -2.62
C ASN A 138 14.35 -19.20 -3.08
N VAL A 139 13.12 -18.74 -2.85
CA VAL A 139 11.87 -19.48 -3.13
C VAL A 139 11.03 -18.83 -4.22
N CYS A 140 10.99 -17.50 -4.30
CA CYS A 140 10.19 -16.78 -5.29
C CYS A 140 11.07 -15.90 -6.20
N ARG A 141 11.29 -16.35 -7.44
CA ARG A 141 12.06 -15.66 -8.49
C ARG A 141 11.42 -14.35 -8.98
N ASN A 142 10.17 -14.06 -8.60
CA ASN A 142 9.43 -12.86 -8.98
C ASN A 142 9.26 -11.90 -7.80
N SER A 143 9.79 -10.68 -7.93
CA SER A 143 9.95 -9.68 -6.86
C SER A 143 8.66 -9.08 -6.30
N ASP A 144 7.54 -9.20 -7.01
CA ASP A 144 6.29 -8.50 -6.67
C ASP A 144 5.45 -9.24 -5.63
N PHE A 145 5.39 -10.57 -5.72
CA PHE A 145 4.61 -11.42 -4.80
C PHE A 145 5.09 -11.33 -3.35
N SER A 146 6.37 -10.99 -3.14
CA SER A 146 6.98 -10.79 -1.82
C SER A 146 6.28 -9.71 -0.97
N GLN A 147 5.61 -8.73 -1.61
CA GLN A 147 4.95 -7.64 -0.87
C GLN A 147 3.56 -8.04 -0.36
N ILE A 148 2.85 -8.91 -1.08
CA ILE A 148 1.53 -9.39 -0.70
C ILE A 148 1.65 -10.42 0.44
N SER A 149 2.60 -11.37 0.36
CA SER A 149 2.78 -12.38 1.41
C SER A 149 3.17 -11.77 2.76
N MET A 150 3.99 -10.71 2.78
CA MET A 150 4.35 -10.01 4.03
C MET A 150 3.19 -9.27 4.70
N ALA A 151 2.16 -8.87 3.95
CA ALA A 151 0.94 -8.30 4.56
C ALA A 151 0.12 -9.41 5.23
N VAL A 152 -0.08 -10.53 4.52
CA VAL A 152 -0.87 -11.68 5.01
C VAL A 152 -0.23 -12.34 6.24
N CYS A 153 1.08 -12.61 6.24
CA CYS A 153 1.77 -13.22 7.39
C CYS A 153 1.59 -12.40 8.69
N ARG A 154 1.71 -11.07 8.63
CA ARG A 154 1.55 -10.23 9.82
C ARG A 154 0.15 -10.25 10.40
N SER A 155 -0.87 -10.41 9.56
CA SER A 155 -2.23 -10.62 10.04
C SER A 155 -2.44 -12.01 10.65
N THR A 156 -1.81 -13.07 10.12
CA THR A 156 -1.96 -14.44 10.64
C THR A 156 -1.21 -14.70 11.94
N ASP A 157 -0.03 -14.10 12.14
CA ASP A 157 0.79 -14.30 13.35
C ASP A 157 0.10 -13.76 14.61
N CYS A 158 -0.69 -12.69 14.47
CA CYS A 158 -1.53 -12.14 15.55
C CYS A 158 -2.77 -13.01 15.86
N ILE A 159 -3.17 -13.90 14.94
CA ILE A 159 -4.42 -14.67 15.05
C ILE A 159 -4.19 -15.96 15.85
N PHE A 160 -3.12 -16.71 15.56
CA PHE A 160 -2.96 -18.05 16.17
C PHE A 160 -2.66 -18.05 17.69
N ALA A 161 -2.10 -16.97 18.23
CA ALA A 161 -1.59 -16.96 19.60
C ALA A 161 -2.64 -16.77 20.70
N CYS A 162 -3.87 -16.33 20.39
CA CYS A 162 -4.89 -16.01 21.41
C CYS A 162 -5.82 -17.17 21.78
N PHE A 163 -5.83 -18.26 21.01
CA PHE A 163 -6.61 -19.47 21.36
C PHE A 163 -5.98 -20.28 22.49
N CYS A 164 -4.70 -20.10 22.76
CA CYS A 164 -4.04 -20.66 23.91
C CYS A 164 -4.00 -19.60 25.02
N HIS A 165 -4.45 -19.92 26.23
CA HIS A 165 -4.41 -19.02 27.40
C HIS A 165 -2.99 -18.83 27.98
N THR A 166 -1.96 -18.94 27.13
CA THR A 166 -0.54 -18.83 27.48
C THR A 166 0.01 -17.48 27.05
N ASP A 167 0.77 -16.83 27.93
CA ASP A 167 1.53 -15.65 27.59
C ASP A 167 2.58 -15.91 26.49
N TYR A 168 2.94 -14.86 25.77
CA TYR A 168 3.94 -14.94 24.71
C TYR A 168 5.34 -15.30 25.26
N PRO A 169 6.16 -16.06 24.51
CA PRO A 169 7.48 -16.51 24.98
C PRO A 169 8.43 -15.39 25.45
N TRP A 170 8.34 -14.20 24.86
CA TRP A 170 9.13 -13.01 25.25
C TRP A 170 8.72 -12.36 26.57
N ARG A 171 7.62 -12.80 27.22
CA ARG A 171 7.20 -12.37 28.56
C ARG A 171 7.51 -13.40 29.67
N SER A 172 8.01 -14.58 29.32
CA SER A 172 8.42 -15.63 30.27
C SER A 172 9.53 -15.17 31.24
N GLY A 173 9.62 -15.79 32.42
CA GLY A 173 10.64 -15.47 33.44
C GLY A 173 12.09 -15.44 32.92
N ASN A 174 12.41 -16.31 31.95
CA ASN A 174 13.75 -16.42 31.35
C ASN A 174 14.01 -15.41 30.21
N ALA A 175 13.02 -14.61 29.81
CA ALA A 175 13.15 -13.66 28.72
C ALA A 175 13.81 -12.34 29.17
N ASN A 176 14.64 -11.77 28.28
CA ASN A 176 15.31 -10.48 28.48
C ASN A 176 14.73 -9.35 27.58
N PHE A 177 13.43 -9.42 27.28
CA PHE A 177 12.73 -8.40 26.52
C PHE A 177 12.02 -7.43 27.46
N ASN A 178 12.30 -6.13 27.32
CA ASN A 178 11.53 -5.08 28.00
C ASN A 178 10.40 -4.56 27.08
N SER A 179 9.41 -3.90 27.69
CA SER A 179 8.25 -3.34 26.99
C SER A 179 8.63 -2.35 25.86
N ASN A 180 9.78 -1.68 25.95
CA ASN A 180 10.28 -0.78 24.90
C ASN A 180 10.85 -1.54 23.69
N ILE A 181 11.54 -2.67 23.90
CA ILE A 181 12.08 -3.54 22.84
C ILE A 181 10.96 -4.33 22.14
N ILE A 182 9.86 -4.63 22.83
CA ILE A 182 8.65 -5.30 22.30
C ILE A 182 7.77 -4.33 21.47
N LYS A 183 7.80 -3.03 21.83
CA LYS A 183 7.19 -1.93 21.07
C LYS A 183 8.05 -1.48 19.88
N TRP A 184 9.38 -1.50 20.05
CA TRP A 184 10.31 -1.81 18.97
C TRP A 184 10.10 -3.27 18.52
N LEU A 185 10.76 -3.77 17.49
CA LEU A 185 10.40 -5.03 16.76
C LEU A 185 8.97 -5.10 16.17
N TYR A 186 7.94 -4.54 16.83
CA TYR A 186 6.50 -4.65 16.56
C TYR A 186 5.96 -6.07 16.77
N PHE A 187 6.29 -6.67 17.92
CA PHE A 187 5.75 -7.98 18.31
C PHE A 187 4.33 -7.84 18.87
N PRO A 188 3.49 -8.89 18.77
CA PRO A 188 2.21 -8.92 19.46
C PRO A 188 2.44 -8.99 20.98
N ASP A 189 1.56 -8.38 21.76
CA ASP A 189 1.69 -8.36 23.22
C ASP A 189 0.35 -7.98 23.86
N PHE A 190 -0.01 -8.61 24.99
CA PHE A 190 -1.26 -8.32 25.70
C PHE A 190 -1.17 -7.05 26.58
N ILE A 191 0.04 -6.59 26.89
CA ILE A 191 0.31 -5.36 27.66
C ILE A 191 0.49 -4.19 26.69
N VAL A 192 1.49 -4.25 25.80
CA VAL A 192 1.85 -3.17 24.88
C VAL A 192 1.32 -3.47 23.47
N ARG A 193 0.03 -3.21 23.27
CA ARG A 193 -0.64 -3.48 21.98
C ARG A 193 0.03 -2.71 20.81
N PRO A 194 0.41 -3.38 19.71
CA PRO A 194 0.95 -2.72 18.52
C PRO A 194 -0.13 -1.86 17.84
N ASN A 195 0.24 -0.67 17.35
CA ASN A 195 -0.72 0.29 16.76
C ASN A 195 -1.12 -0.09 15.31
N PRO A 196 -2.36 -0.57 15.05
CA PRO A 196 -2.76 -1.08 13.75
C PRO A 196 -2.82 -0.01 12.65
N VAL A 197 -2.92 1.28 13.01
CA VAL A 197 -2.92 2.40 12.03
C VAL A 197 -1.66 2.39 11.17
N PHE A 198 -0.56 1.83 11.67
CA PHE A 198 0.69 1.70 10.92
C PHE A 198 0.59 0.81 9.66
N LEU A 199 -0.39 -0.10 9.59
CA LEU A 199 -0.65 -0.92 8.41
C LEU A 199 -1.16 -0.10 7.22
N VAL A 200 -1.79 1.06 7.45
CA VAL A 200 -2.27 1.96 6.38
C VAL A 200 -1.10 2.44 5.51
N TYR A 201 0.09 2.67 6.10
CA TYR A 201 1.27 3.08 5.35
C TYR A 201 1.83 1.95 4.47
N ASP A 202 1.84 0.73 4.98
CA ASP A 202 2.28 -0.45 4.23
C ASP A 202 1.28 -0.78 3.10
N PHE A 203 -0.03 -0.62 3.33
CA PHE A 203 -1.07 -0.68 2.30
C PHE A 203 -0.89 0.39 1.22
N MET A 204 -0.65 1.64 1.60
CA MET A 204 -0.38 2.73 0.64
C MET A 204 0.88 2.49 -0.19
N LEU A 205 1.92 1.87 0.39
CA LEU A 205 3.12 1.46 -0.34
C LEU A 205 2.80 0.33 -1.33
N LEU A 206 2.02 -0.67 -0.92
CA LEU A 206 1.58 -1.78 -1.77
C LEU A 206 0.74 -1.30 -2.94
N LEU A 207 -0.21 -0.38 -2.70
CA LEU A 207 -1.04 0.25 -3.73
C LEU A 207 -0.17 1.04 -4.75
N CYS A 208 0.84 1.78 -4.28
CA CYS A 208 1.79 2.43 -5.19
C CYS A 208 2.63 1.42 -5.98
N ALA A 209 2.93 0.25 -5.42
CA ALA A 209 3.69 -0.80 -6.09
C ALA A 209 2.85 -1.55 -7.14
N SER A 210 1.58 -1.85 -6.86
CA SER A 210 0.67 -2.48 -7.83
C SER A 210 0.35 -1.55 -9.01
N LEU A 211 0.11 -0.26 -8.75
CA LEU A 211 -0.04 0.74 -9.80
C LEU A 211 1.24 0.89 -10.63
N GLN A 212 2.43 0.85 -10.01
CA GLN A 212 3.70 0.91 -10.75
C GLN A 212 3.89 -0.32 -11.66
N ARG A 213 3.53 -1.51 -11.17
CA ARG A 213 3.59 -2.73 -11.97
C ARG A 213 2.66 -2.63 -13.18
N GLN A 214 1.41 -2.23 -12.97
CA GLN A 214 0.44 -2.00 -14.06
C GLN A 214 0.99 -1.01 -15.08
N THR A 215 1.63 0.07 -14.62
CA THR A 215 2.26 1.08 -15.49
C THR A 215 3.35 0.46 -16.37
N PHE A 216 4.24 -0.37 -15.82
CA PHE A 216 5.26 -1.08 -16.62
C PHE A 216 4.66 -2.07 -17.63
N GLU A 217 3.55 -2.74 -17.30
CA GLU A 217 2.83 -3.61 -18.24
C GLU A 217 2.16 -2.80 -19.37
N ASP A 218 1.73 -1.56 -19.10
CA ASP A 218 1.11 -0.65 -20.07
C ASP A 218 2.13 0.12 -20.93
N GLU A 219 3.29 0.52 -20.39
CA GLU A 219 4.41 1.17 -21.12
C GLU A 219 4.93 0.35 -22.31
N ASN A 220 4.82 -0.97 -22.23
CA ASN A 220 5.22 -1.87 -23.30
C ASN A 220 4.25 -1.88 -24.51
N LYS A 221 3.04 -1.34 -24.35
CA LYS A 221 1.99 -1.35 -25.39
C LYS A 221 2.17 -0.17 -26.33
N ALA A 222 2.39 -0.45 -27.62
CA ALA A 222 2.60 0.59 -28.64
C ALA A 222 1.48 1.65 -28.69
N ALA A 223 0.22 1.23 -28.56
CA ALA A 223 -0.93 2.15 -28.51
C ALA A 223 -0.87 3.14 -27.33
N VAL A 224 -0.34 2.71 -26.18
CA VAL A 224 -0.15 3.59 -25.00
C VAL A 224 1.01 4.54 -25.25
N ARG A 225 2.15 4.04 -25.79
CA ARG A 225 3.31 4.90 -26.11
C ARG A 225 2.99 6.00 -27.11
N ILE A 226 2.14 5.75 -28.11
CA ILE A 226 1.69 6.77 -29.08
C ILE A 226 0.88 7.88 -28.38
N MET A 227 0.01 7.55 -27.43
CA MET A 227 -0.84 8.53 -26.74
C MET A 227 -0.12 9.26 -25.59
N ALA A 228 0.63 8.52 -24.76
CA ALA A 228 1.26 9.01 -23.54
C ALA A 228 2.72 9.46 -23.75
N GLY A 229 3.31 9.19 -24.91
CA GLY A 229 4.73 9.39 -25.19
C GLY A 229 5.61 8.32 -24.55
N ASP A 230 6.82 8.19 -25.07
CA ASP A 230 7.81 7.22 -24.57
C ASP A 230 8.28 7.54 -23.14
N ASN A 231 8.71 6.51 -22.42
CA ASN A 231 9.24 6.52 -21.05
C ASN A 231 10.67 5.93 -20.94
N VAL A 232 11.27 5.51 -22.06
CA VAL A 232 12.64 4.98 -22.09
C VAL A 232 13.67 6.06 -21.71
N GLU A 233 14.69 5.67 -20.94
CA GLU A 233 15.80 6.54 -20.57
C GLU A 233 16.67 6.89 -21.79
N ILE A 234 16.98 8.18 -21.95
CA ILE A 234 17.81 8.69 -23.04
C ILE A 234 19.30 8.37 -22.76
N CYS A 235 20.08 8.08 -23.80
CA CYS A 235 21.50 7.75 -23.68
C CYS A 235 22.31 8.90 -23.05
N MET A 236 23.14 8.58 -22.04
CA MET A 236 23.94 9.56 -21.31
C MET A 236 25.09 10.19 -22.11
N ASN A 237 25.46 9.61 -23.25
CA ASN A 237 26.63 10.01 -24.04
C ASN A 237 26.28 10.90 -25.25
N LEU A 238 25.09 11.50 -25.26
CA LEU A 238 24.64 12.39 -26.35
C LEU A 238 25.16 13.81 -26.13
N ASP A 239 25.84 14.35 -27.14
CA ASP A 239 26.22 15.76 -27.18
C ASP A 239 25.04 16.62 -27.68
N ALA A 240 24.80 17.74 -27.00
CA ALA A 240 23.66 18.61 -27.27
C ALA A 240 23.73 19.27 -28.65
N ALA A 241 24.93 19.59 -29.16
CA ALA A 241 25.08 20.22 -30.47
C ALA A 241 24.65 19.28 -31.59
N SER A 242 25.14 18.03 -31.58
CA SER A 242 24.79 17.01 -32.58
C SER A 242 23.35 16.46 -32.41
N PHE A 243 22.84 16.35 -31.18
CA PHE A 243 21.49 15.83 -30.94
C PHE A 243 20.37 16.86 -31.16
N SER A 244 20.67 18.16 -31.18
CA SER A 244 19.69 19.25 -31.37
C SER A 244 18.73 19.04 -32.55
N GLN A 245 19.26 18.59 -33.70
CA GLN A 245 18.49 18.35 -34.94
C GLN A 245 17.58 17.10 -34.87
N HIS A 246 17.82 16.22 -33.90
CA HIS A 246 17.12 14.94 -33.72
C HIS A 246 16.15 14.95 -32.53
N ASN A 247 16.12 16.05 -31.77
CA ASN A 247 15.25 16.20 -30.60
C ASN A 247 13.79 16.49 -31.04
N PRO A 248 12.81 15.66 -30.68
CA PRO A 248 11.40 15.89 -31.02
C PRO A 248 10.73 16.99 -30.18
N VAL A 249 11.40 17.54 -29.17
CA VAL A 249 10.87 18.61 -28.31
C VAL A 249 11.15 19.98 -28.94
N PRO A 250 10.15 20.87 -29.09
CA PRO A 250 10.35 22.20 -29.65
C PRO A 250 11.23 23.08 -28.74
N ASP A 251 11.88 24.09 -29.34
CA ASP A 251 12.68 25.05 -28.58
C ASP A 251 11.80 25.99 -27.73
N PHE A 252 12.02 25.94 -26.42
CA PHE A 252 11.32 26.74 -25.41
C PHE A 252 12.18 27.87 -24.83
N ILE A 253 13.46 28.01 -25.23
CA ILE A 253 14.40 29.02 -24.69
C ILE A 253 13.89 30.45 -24.95
N HIS A 254 13.17 30.64 -26.06
CA HIS A 254 12.69 31.94 -26.51
C HIS A 254 11.31 32.35 -25.97
N CYS A 255 10.68 31.57 -25.08
CA CYS A 255 9.41 31.90 -24.40
C CYS A 255 8.34 32.52 -25.33
N ARG A 256 8.09 31.86 -26.47
CA ARG A 256 7.11 32.28 -27.48
C ARG A 256 5.67 31.95 -27.09
#